data_AF-A0A177QV13-F1
#
_entry.id   AF-A0A177QV13-F1
#
_cell.length_a   1.000
_cell.length_b   1.000
_cell.length_c   1.000
_cell.angle_alpha   90.00
_cell.angle_beta   90.00
_cell.angle_gamma   90.00
#
_symmetry.space_group_name_H-M   'P 1'
#
loop_
_entity.id
_entity.type
_entity.pdbx_description
1 polymer ?
#
loop_
_entity_poly.entity_id
_entity_poly.type
_entity_poly.pdbx_seq_one_letter_code
_entity_poly.pdbx_strand_id
1 'polypeptide(L)' 'MSDAVQSSSSEHNQAASEHERAARQHRAAAEFHDKKMLHAARLSAEDAKASCIVAHRHSMTACEHSEAPVE' A
#
# COMPACT_ATOMS: atom_id res chain seq x y z
N MET A 1 20.84 -7.20 -20.21
CA MET A 1 19.43 -7.24 -19.77
C MET A 1 19.31 -6.16 -18.73
N SER A 2 18.43 -5.19 -18.94
CA SER A 2 18.40 -3.95 -18.16
C SER A 2 18.13 -4.26 -16.70
N ASP A 3 19.12 -4.03 -15.84
CA ASP A 3 18.91 -3.87 -14.41
C ASP A 3 17.88 -2.75 -14.27
N ALA A 4 16.63 -3.15 -14.03
CA ALA A 4 15.59 -2.23 -13.63
C ALA A 4 16.01 -1.74 -12.25
N VAL A 5 16.83 -0.69 -12.24
CA VAL A 5 17.22 0.06 -11.07
C VAL A 5 15.93 0.31 -10.31
N GLN A 6 15.78 -0.40 -9.19
CA GLN A 6 14.72 -0.22 -8.22
C GLN A 6 14.94 1.18 -7.64
N SER A 7 14.48 2.18 -8.38
CA SER A 7 14.65 3.59 -8.05
C SER A 7 13.61 3.96 -7.01
N SER A 8 13.96 4.89 -6.12
CA SER A 8 13.04 5.45 -5.12
C SER A 8 11.70 5.89 -5.70
N SER A 9 11.69 6.36 -6.95
CA SER A 9 10.48 6.68 -7.70
C SER A 9 9.60 5.46 -7.98
N SER A 10 10.19 4.32 -8.34
CA SER A 10 9.46 3.05 -8.52
C SER A 10 8.86 2.56 -7.21
N GLU A 11 9.60 2.61 -6.10
CA GLU A 11 9.06 2.23 -4.80
C GLU A 11 7.93 3.16 -4.33
N HIS A 12 8.05 4.49 -4.51
CA HIS A 12 6.95 5.41 -4.20
C HIS A 12 5.70 5.16 -5.07
N ASN A 13 5.87 4.80 -6.33
CA ASN A 13 4.74 4.43 -7.19
C ASN A 13 4.06 3.13 -6.71
N GLN A 14 4.83 2.15 -6.23
CA GLN A 14 4.28 0.95 -5.60
C GLN A 14 3.54 1.29 -4.30
N ALA A 15 4.11 2.16 -3.46
CA ALA A 15 3.47 2.64 -2.25
C ALA A 15 2.13 3.33 -2.54
N ALA A 16 2.08 4.21 -3.55
CA ALA A 16 0.86 4.88 -3.97
C ALA A 16 -0.21 3.88 -4.44
N SER A 17 0.19 2.90 -5.27
CA SER A 17 -0.71 1.84 -5.77
C SER A 17 -1.33 1.02 -4.62
N GLU A 18 -0.53 0.70 -3.60
CA GLU A 18 -0.99 0.00 -2.42
C GLU A 18 -1.91 0.85 -1.54
N HIS A 19 -1.65 2.15 -1.40
CA HIS A 19 -2.56 3.08 -0.73
C HIS A 19 -3.90 3.22 -1.47
N GLU A 20 -3.90 3.25 -2.80
CA GLU A 20 -5.15 3.23 -3.57
C GLU A 20 -5.94 1.95 -3.35
N ARG A 21 -5.25 0.79 -3.28
CA ARG A 21 -5.88 -0.48 -2.94
C ARG A 21 -6.49 -0.44 -1.54
N ALA A 22 -5.76 0.07 -0.55
CA ALA A 22 -6.26 0.28 0.80
C ALA A 22 -7.51 1.17 0.82
N ALA A 23 -7.49 2.28 0.08
CA ALA A 23 -8.63 3.20 -0.02
C ALA A 23 -9.87 2.55 -0.65
N ARG A 24 -9.69 1.63 -1.62
CA ARG A 24 -10.79 0.82 -2.17
C ARG A 24 -11.37 -0.13 -1.13
N GLN A 25 -10.50 -0.81 -0.37
CA GLN A 25 -10.93 -1.74 0.67
C GLN A 25 -11.63 -1.03 1.85
N HIS A 26 -11.18 0.16 2.25
CA HIS A 26 -11.88 0.97 3.25
C HIS A 26 -13.28 1.41 2.77
N ARG A 27 -13.42 1.79 1.49
CA ARG A 27 -14.73 2.10 0.91
C ARG A 27 -15.64 0.87 0.92
N ALA A 28 -15.14 -0.29 0.50
CA ALA A 28 -15.89 -1.55 0.57
C ALA A 28 -16.30 -1.90 2.02
N ALA A 29 -15.41 -1.70 2.99
CA ALA A 29 -15.71 -1.92 4.40
C ALA A 29 -16.87 -1.02 4.87
N ALA A 30 -16.89 0.26 4.50
CA ALA A 30 -17.99 1.17 4.79
C ALA A 30 -19.31 0.69 4.16
N GLU A 31 -19.29 0.30 2.88
CA GLU A 31 -20.48 -0.22 2.20
C GLU A 31 -21.02 -1.51 2.85
N PHE A 32 -20.15 -2.42 3.26
CA PHE A 32 -20.56 -3.62 3.99
C PHE A 32 -21.11 -3.29 5.37
N HIS A 33 -20.53 -2.30 6.05
CA HIS A 33 -21.01 -1.85 7.35
C HIS A 33 -22.42 -1.27 7.25
N ASP A 34 -22.71 -0.45 6.23
CA ASP A 34 -24.04 0.12 5.97
C ASP A 34 -25.09 -0.97 5.69
N LYS A 35 -24.68 -2.05 5.01
CA LYS A 35 -25.49 -3.25 4.75
C LYS A 35 -25.60 -4.19 5.96
N LYS A 36 -25.06 -3.82 7.12
CA LYS A 36 -24.97 -4.65 8.34
C LYS A 36 -24.20 -5.96 8.16
N MET A 37 -23.38 -6.07 7.12
CA MET A 37 -22.51 -7.21 6.85
C MET A 37 -21.19 -7.07 7.61
N LEU A 38 -21.25 -7.07 8.95
CA LEU A 38 -20.11 -6.71 9.82
C LEU A 38 -18.88 -7.61 9.63
N HIS A 39 -19.08 -8.90 9.35
CA HIS A 39 -17.97 -9.81 9.09
C HIS A 39 -17.20 -9.43 7.82
N ALA A 40 -17.91 -9.15 6.72
CA ALA A 40 -17.29 -8.71 5.47
C ALA A 40 -16.63 -7.32 5.62
N ALA A 41 -17.28 -6.41 6.35
CA ALA A 41 -16.70 -5.11 6.66
C ALA A 41 -15.36 -5.23 7.41
N ARG A 42 -15.29 -6.14 8.40
CA ARG A 42 -14.05 -6.41 9.15
C ARG A 42 -12.96 -6.97 8.25
N LEU A 43 -13.27 -7.97 7.41
CA LEU A 43 -12.30 -8.54 6.47
C LEU A 43 -11.75 -7.47 5.51
N SER A 44 -12.61 -6.65 4.92
CA SER A 44 -12.16 -5.54 4.06
C SER A 44 -11.30 -4.52 4.82
N ALA A 45 -11.61 -4.23 6.08
CA ALA A 45 -10.77 -3.34 6.90
C ALA A 45 -9.40 -3.96 7.23
N GLU A 46 -9.33 -5.27 7.47
CA GLU A 46 -8.08 -6.01 7.66
C GLU A 46 -7.23 -6.01 6.38
N ASP A 47 -7.82 -6.24 5.22
CA ASP A 47 -7.15 -6.16 3.92
C ASP A 47 -6.64 -4.74 3.60
N ALA A 48 -7.41 -3.71 3.97
CA ALA A 48 -6.99 -2.32 3.84
C ALA A 48 -5.76 -2.04 4.70
N LYS A 49 -5.76 -2.50 5.96
CA LYS A 49 -4.61 -2.39 6.87
C LYS A 49 -3.37 -3.09 6.31
N ALA A 50 -3.53 -4.30 5.79
CA ALA A 50 -2.43 -5.05 5.18
C ALA A 50 -1.81 -4.26 4.00
N SER A 51 -2.65 -3.70 3.13
CA SER A 51 -2.20 -2.86 2.00
C SER A 51 -1.46 -1.60 2.49
N CYS A 52 -1.95 -0.92 3.53
CA CYS A 52 -1.26 0.22 4.13
C CYS A 52 0.12 -0.14 4.70
N ILE A 53 0.26 -1.31 5.33
CA ILE A 53 1.57 -1.78 5.85
C ILE A 53 2.55 -2.00 4.69
N VAL A 54 2.10 -2.59 3.59
CA VAL A 54 2.92 -2.80 2.40
C VAL A 54 3.31 -1.46 1.76
N ALA A 55 2.36 -0.53 1.63
CA ALA A 55 2.62 0.81 1.13
C ALA A 55 3.66 1.57 1.96
N HIS A 56 3.55 1.47 3.28
CA HIS A 56 4.51 2.08 4.20
C HIS A 56 5.91 1.48 4.03
N ARG A 57 6.02 0.16 3.90
CA ARG A 57 7.31 -0.51 3.62
C ARG A 57 7.94 0.00 2.34
N HIS A 58 7.19 0.05 1.24
CA HIS A 58 7.71 0.61 -0.02
C HIS A 58 8.18 2.05 0.15
N SER A 59 7.43 2.87 0.87
CA SER A 59 7.85 4.26 1.16
C SER A 59 9.15 4.33 1.96
N MET A 60 9.35 3.46 2.95
CA MET A 60 10.58 3.43 3.73
C MET A 60 11.77 2.94 2.90
N THR A 61 11.59 1.89 2.10
CA THR A 61 12.62 1.42 1.16
C THR A 61 13.00 2.51 0.15
N ALA A 62 12.03 3.27 -0.37
CA ALA A 62 12.29 4.40 -1.26
C ALA A 62 13.19 5.48 -0.62
N CYS A 63 12.94 5.78 0.66
CA CYS A 63 13.76 6.73 1.43
C CYS A 63 15.17 6.17 1.64
N GLU A 64 15.30 4.91 2.06
CA GLU A 64 16.59 4.25 2.25
C GLU A 64 17.43 4.24 0.95
N HIS A 65 16.81 3.97 -0.21
CA HIS A 65 17.47 4.04 -1.52
C HIS A 65 17.86 5.46 -1.93
N SER A 66 17.14 6.48 -1.44
CA SER A 66 17.47 7.89 -1.71
C SER A 66 18.61 8.40 -0.81
N GLU A 67 18.82 7.75 0.34
CA GLU A 67 19.86 8.08 1.31
C GLU A 67 21.15 7.27 1.14
N ALA A 68 21.13 6.20 0.33
CA ALA A 68 22.30 5.38 0.04
C ALA A 68 23.37 6.19 -0.71
N PRO A 69 24.62 6.26 -0.21
CA PRO A 69 25.71 6.94 -0.92
C PRO A 69 25.97 6.25 -2.26
N VAL A 70 26.12 7.04 -3.31
CA VAL A 70 26.70 6.57 -4.57
C VAL A 70 28.20 6.39 -4.30
N GLU A 71 28.66 5.15 -4.08
CA GLU A 71 30.10 4.80 -4.06
C GLU A 71 30.68 4.77 -5.48
#